data_AF-A0A937Q9T1-F1
#
_entry.id   AF-A0A937Q9T1-F1
#
_cell.length_a   1.000
_cell.length_b   1.000
_cell.length_c   1.000
_cell.angle_alpha   90.00
_cell.angle_beta   90.00
_cell.angle_gamma   90.00
#
_symmetry.space_group_name_H-M   'P 1'
#
loop_
_entity.id
_entity.type
_entity.pdbx_description
1 polymer ?
#
loop_
_entity_poly.entity_id
_entity_poly.type
_entity_poly.pdbx_seq_one_letter_code
_entity_poly.pdbx_strand_id
1 'polypeptide(L)'
;MKNIKDFTWKQGMTVQELVQQYQSLGYQSTELYRVSEVFIRMKKDSAKIFLTFTSNMVTSGLRGFFAQVLKKGMADVVVTTVGSIEEDIMKAMGETFKVGDFEADDVDLHEKGKNRVGNILINNESYGKIEAVFLPILRELYKKKPRWAVSEMLREIGLVLDDEHSILATAAKYNIPVFCPAITDSAFGFHLYLFQRKHPDFVIDVVKDFGNILFSVSYDD
;
A
#
# COMPACT_ATOMS: atom_id res chain seq x y z
N MET A 1 -24.46 20.93 -20.89
CA MET A 1 -23.17 20.71 -21.59
C MET A 1 -22.31 21.95 -21.37
N LYS A 2 -21.01 21.78 -21.11
CA LYS A 2 -20.06 22.91 -20.96
C LYS A 2 -19.33 23.09 -22.29
N ASN A 3 -19.15 24.33 -22.73
CA ASN A 3 -18.32 24.65 -23.89
C ASN A 3 -16.83 24.50 -23.52
N ILE A 4 -16.00 24.12 -24.48
CA ILE A 4 -14.54 24.13 -24.33
C ILE A 4 -14.08 25.57 -24.10
N LYS A 5 -13.14 25.75 -23.17
CA LYS A 5 -12.53 27.05 -22.87
C LYS A 5 -11.02 26.92 -22.84
N ASP A 6 -10.34 27.90 -23.42
CA ASP A 6 -8.89 27.99 -23.37
C ASP A 6 -8.42 28.17 -21.92
N PHE A 7 -7.38 27.44 -21.56
CA PHE A 7 -6.74 27.57 -20.25
C PHE A 7 -5.79 28.75 -20.26
N THR A 8 -5.94 29.66 -19.28
CA THR A 8 -5.02 30.79 -19.09
C THR A 8 -4.42 30.72 -17.70
N TRP A 9 -3.11 30.45 -17.63
CA TRP A 9 -2.38 30.46 -16.38
C TRP A 9 -2.20 31.88 -15.85
N LYS A 10 -2.21 32.02 -14.51
CA LYS A 10 -1.87 33.27 -13.80
C LYS A 10 -0.88 32.97 -12.68
N GLN A 11 0.03 33.91 -12.44
CA GLN A 11 0.95 33.83 -11.31
C GLN A 11 0.16 33.76 -9.99
N GLY A 12 0.56 32.84 -9.10
CA GLY A 12 -0.10 32.63 -7.82
C GLY A 12 -1.38 31.78 -7.86
N MET A 13 -1.73 31.17 -9.01
CA MET A 13 -2.85 30.23 -9.10
C MET A 13 -2.67 29.05 -8.13
N THR A 14 -3.70 28.80 -7.32
CA THR A 14 -3.73 27.65 -6.39
C THR A 14 -4.01 26.34 -7.13
N VAL A 15 -3.66 25.21 -6.51
CA VAL A 15 -3.99 23.87 -7.05
C VAL A 15 -5.51 23.70 -7.22
N GLN A 16 -6.31 24.25 -6.30
CA GLN A 16 -7.77 24.22 -6.40
C GLN A 16 -8.26 24.97 -7.63
N GLU A 17 -7.77 26.20 -7.87
CA GLU A 17 -8.14 26.97 -9.06
C GLU A 17 -7.73 26.25 -10.35
N LEU A 18 -6.53 25.65 -10.37
CA LEU A 18 -6.04 24.87 -11.51
C LEU A 18 -6.98 23.71 -11.85
N VAL A 19 -7.29 22.85 -10.86
CA VAL A 19 -8.18 21.69 -11.03
C VAL A 19 -9.60 22.15 -11.38
N GLN A 20 -10.06 23.28 -10.85
CA GLN A 20 -11.37 23.83 -11.19
C GLN A 20 -11.45 24.20 -12.68
N GLN A 21 -10.38 24.72 -13.30
CA GLN A 21 -10.39 25.02 -14.73
C GLN A 21 -10.46 23.77 -15.61
N TYR A 22 -9.97 22.61 -15.13
CA TYR A 22 -9.96 21.36 -15.89
C TYR A 22 -11.34 20.86 -16.34
N GLN A 23 -12.41 21.35 -15.70
CA GLN A 23 -13.80 21.03 -16.06
C GLN A 23 -14.19 21.34 -17.52
N SER A 24 -13.43 22.20 -18.23
CA SER A 24 -13.73 22.66 -19.59
C SER A 24 -12.58 22.53 -20.59
N LEU A 25 -11.50 21.83 -20.23
CA LEU A 25 -10.34 21.61 -21.13
C LEU A 25 -10.52 20.39 -22.05
N GLY A 26 -11.16 19.32 -21.56
CA GLY A 26 -11.37 18.06 -22.30
C GLY A 26 -10.38 16.94 -21.95
N TYR A 27 -10.61 15.75 -22.48
CA TYR A 27 -9.81 14.53 -22.22
C TYR A 27 -9.69 14.20 -20.72
N GLN A 28 -8.51 13.76 -20.25
CA GLN A 28 -8.30 13.33 -18.87
C GLN A 28 -8.39 14.48 -17.85
N SER A 29 -8.28 15.73 -18.30
CA SER A 29 -8.44 16.89 -17.40
C SER A 29 -9.86 16.93 -16.80
N THR A 30 -10.89 16.68 -17.62
CA THR A 30 -12.28 16.67 -17.13
C THR A 30 -12.54 15.54 -16.15
N GLU A 31 -11.84 14.41 -16.31
CA GLU A 31 -11.93 13.30 -15.35
C GLU A 31 -11.23 13.66 -14.03
N LEU A 32 -10.07 14.32 -14.05
CA LEU A 32 -9.42 14.77 -12.81
C LEU A 32 -10.29 15.76 -12.02
N TYR A 33 -10.95 16.71 -12.71
CA TYR A 33 -11.93 17.60 -12.08
C TYR A 33 -13.10 16.81 -11.47
N ARG A 34 -13.68 15.86 -12.21
CA ARG A 34 -14.77 15.02 -11.72
C ARG A 34 -14.37 14.20 -10.49
N VAL A 35 -13.17 13.62 -10.48
CA VAL A 35 -12.65 12.87 -9.33
C VAL A 35 -12.54 13.76 -8.10
N SER A 36 -12.11 15.02 -8.25
CA SER A 36 -12.04 15.96 -7.12
C SER A 36 -13.42 16.22 -6.50
N GLU A 37 -14.46 16.39 -7.34
CA GLU A 37 -15.85 16.57 -6.88
C GLU A 37 -16.40 15.29 -6.21
N VAL A 38 -16.09 14.11 -6.78
CA VAL A 38 -16.50 12.83 -6.20
C VAL A 38 -15.88 12.62 -4.83
N PHE A 39 -14.59 12.90 -4.67
CA PHE A 39 -13.91 12.75 -3.38
C PHE A 39 -14.47 13.73 -2.33
N ILE A 40 -14.73 14.99 -2.71
CA ILE A 40 -15.39 15.96 -1.81
C ILE A 40 -16.77 15.45 -1.40
N ARG A 41 -17.56 14.91 -2.33
CA ARG A 41 -18.87 14.32 -2.04
C ARG A 41 -18.76 13.14 -1.09
N MET A 42 -17.82 12.21 -1.31
CA MET A 42 -17.58 11.08 -0.40
C MET A 42 -17.32 11.56 1.04
N LYS A 43 -16.50 12.61 1.22
CA LYS A 43 -16.26 13.19 2.55
C LYS A 43 -17.48 13.90 3.14
N LYS A 44 -18.25 14.64 2.33
CA LYS A 44 -19.47 15.33 2.79
C LYS A 44 -20.56 14.36 3.22
N ASP A 45 -20.70 13.27 2.49
CA ASP A 45 -21.71 12.24 2.75
C ASP A 45 -21.27 11.25 3.83
N SER A 46 -20.11 11.49 4.49
CA SER A 46 -19.50 10.59 5.48
C SER A 46 -19.37 9.15 4.97
N ALA A 47 -19.08 9.00 3.68
CA ALA A 47 -18.95 7.70 3.05
C ALA A 47 -17.73 6.95 3.62
N LYS A 48 -17.87 5.63 3.75
CA LYS A 48 -16.75 4.75 4.09
C LYS A 48 -15.82 4.58 2.87
N ILE A 49 -14.58 5.02 2.99
CA ILE A 49 -13.62 5.12 1.89
C ILE A 49 -12.64 3.95 1.92
N PHE A 50 -12.71 3.13 0.87
CA PHE A 50 -11.75 2.06 0.60
C PHE A 50 -10.64 2.61 -0.29
N LEU A 51 -9.43 2.69 0.25
CA LEU A 51 -8.23 3.05 -0.51
C LEU A 51 -7.60 1.79 -1.08
N THR A 52 -7.52 1.71 -2.41
CA THR A 52 -6.94 0.56 -3.11
C THR A 52 -5.80 0.99 -4.02
N PHE A 53 -4.68 0.27 -3.99
CA PHE A 53 -3.53 0.53 -4.85
C PHE A 53 -2.71 -0.75 -5.06
N THR A 54 -1.94 -0.75 -6.15
CA THR A 54 -1.04 -1.86 -6.55
C THR A 54 0.34 -1.72 -5.92
N SER A 55 1.08 -2.83 -5.84
CA SER A 55 2.44 -2.93 -5.26
C SER A 55 3.40 -1.86 -5.74
N ASN A 56 3.48 -1.64 -7.06
CA ASN A 56 4.39 -0.68 -7.68
C ASN A 56 4.26 0.76 -7.15
N MET A 57 3.08 1.15 -6.65
CA MET A 57 2.90 2.47 -6.05
C MET A 57 3.65 2.60 -4.71
N VAL A 58 3.74 1.52 -3.93
CA VAL A 58 4.54 1.48 -2.69
C VAL A 58 6.02 1.32 -3.00
N THR A 59 6.39 0.70 -4.13
CA THR A 59 7.77 0.71 -4.66
C THR A 59 8.24 2.13 -4.93
N SER A 60 7.34 2.98 -5.43
CA SER A 60 7.59 4.39 -5.69
C SER A 60 7.66 5.26 -4.42
N GLY A 61 7.73 6.58 -4.60
CA GLY A 61 7.63 7.57 -3.52
C GLY A 61 6.22 7.76 -2.96
N LEU A 62 5.18 7.13 -3.53
CA LEU A 62 3.79 7.30 -3.06
C LEU A 62 3.51 6.64 -1.71
N ARG A 63 4.38 5.75 -1.23
CA ARG A 63 4.26 5.10 0.10
C ARG A 63 3.98 6.09 1.23
N GLY A 64 4.81 7.12 1.37
CA GLY A 64 4.66 8.14 2.41
C GLY A 64 3.41 9.01 2.21
N PHE A 65 2.99 9.22 0.96
CA PHE A 65 1.73 9.90 0.66
C PHE A 65 0.52 9.07 1.11
N PHE A 66 0.51 7.75 0.89
CA PHE A 66 -0.55 6.88 1.39
C PHE A 66 -0.60 6.84 2.91
N ALA A 67 0.55 6.75 3.59
CA ALA A 67 0.60 6.90 5.05
C ALA A 67 0.01 8.25 5.50
N GLN A 68 0.31 9.35 4.80
CA GLN A 68 -0.28 10.66 5.09
C GLN A 68 -1.81 10.68 4.87
N VAL A 69 -2.32 10.07 3.80
CA VAL A 69 -3.77 9.94 3.53
C VAL A 69 -4.47 9.23 4.69
N LEU A 70 -3.90 8.13 5.18
CA LEU A 70 -4.42 7.40 6.35
C LEU A 70 -4.41 8.29 7.61
N LYS A 71 -3.27 8.94 7.90
CA LYS A 71 -3.09 9.86 9.04
C LYS A 71 -4.08 11.02 9.04
N LYS A 72 -4.57 11.43 7.86
CA LYS A 72 -5.55 12.52 7.70
C LYS A 72 -7.01 12.04 7.72
N GLY A 73 -7.27 10.75 7.97
CA GLY A 73 -8.64 10.21 7.99
C GLY A 73 -9.32 10.31 6.61
N MET A 74 -8.53 10.22 5.54
CA MET A 74 -9.03 10.27 4.16
C MET A 74 -9.39 8.89 3.61
N ALA A 75 -9.07 7.82 4.34
CA ALA A 75 -9.48 6.45 4.04
C ALA A 75 -9.75 5.68 5.33
N ASP A 76 -10.73 4.78 5.28
CA ASP A 76 -11.21 3.98 6.42
C ASP A 76 -10.78 2.51 6.31
N VAL A 77 -10.47 2.05 5.10
CA VAL A 77 -10.02 0.68 4.82
C VAL A 77 -8.95 0.72 3.73
N VAL A 78 -7.93 -0.14 3.83
CA VAL A 78 -6.92 -0.34 2.78
C VAL A 78 -7.04 -1.73 2.17
N VAL A 79 -6.99 -1.82 0.85
CA VAL A 79 -6.86 -3.10 0.13
C VAL A 79 -5.69 -3.01 -0.84
N THR A 80 -4.73 -3.91 -0.72
CA THR A 80 -3.54 -3.89 -1.58
C THR A 80 -2.98 -5.29 -1.81
N THR A 81 -1.91 -5.39 -2.59
CA THR A 81 -1.22 -6.65 -2.90
C THR A 81 -0.01 -6.84 -1.98
N VAL A 82 0.47 -8.08 -1.87
CA VAL A 82 1.54 -8.42 -0.93
C VAL A 82 2.85 -7.70 -1.23
N GLY A 83 3.14 -7.35 -2.49
CA GLY A 83 4.30 -6.52 -2.83
C GLY A 83 4.29 -5.16 -2.14
N SER A 84 3.11 -4.53 -1.94
CA SER A 84 3.03 -3.30 -1.15
C SER A 84 3.37 -3.53 0.32
N ILE A 85 2.89 -4.63 0.91
CA ILE A 85 3.15 -4.97 2.31
C ILE A 85 4.64 -5.25 2.51
N GLU A 86 5.21 -6.06 1.64
CA GLU A 86 6.61 -6.45 1.65
C GLU A 86 7.53 -5.24 1.58
N GLU A 87 7.33 -4.39 0.58
CA GLU A 87 8.18 -3.23 0.36
C GLU A 87 7.93 -2.10 1.37
N ASP A 88 6.73 -2.01 1.95
CA ASP A 88 6.46 -1.12 3.08
C ASP A 88 7.31 -1.52 4.30
N ILE A 89 7.42 -2.82 4.57
CA ILE A 89 8.25 -3.36 5.65
C ILE A 89 9.73 -3.19 5.34
N MET A 90 10.19 -3.53 4.13
CA MET A 90 11.58 -3.36 3.72
C MET A 90 12.05 -1.92 3.92
N LYS A 91 11.26 -0.95 3.44
CA LYS A 91 11.58 0.48 3.59
C LYS A 91 11.51 0.96 5.04
N ALA A 92 10.57 0.45 5.83
CA ALA A 92 10.50 0.74 7.27
C ALA A 92 11.75 0.24 8.03
N MET A 93 12.39 -0.81 7.52
CA MET A 93 13.62 -1.38 8.08
C MET A 93 14.90 -0.74 7.51
N GLY A 94 14.76 0.32 6.72
CA GLY A 94 15.89 1.10 6.20
C GLY A 94 16.40 0.68 4.83
N GLU A 95 15.75 -0.28 4.15
CA GLU A 95 16.11 -0.59 2.76
C GLU A 95 15.76 0.57 1.83
N THR A 96 16.69 0.92 0.95
CA THR A 96 16.55 2.03 0.01
C THR A 96 16.46 1.54 -1.42
N PHE A 97 15.52 2.08 -2.19
CA PHE A 97 15.35 1.76 -3.61
C PHE A 97 15.90 2.92 -4.46
N LYS A 98 16.45 2.61 -5.63
CA LYS A 98 17.09 3.60 -6.50
C LYS A 98 16.29 3.83 -7.76
N VAL A 99 16.23 5.07 -8.24
CA VAL A 99 15.73 5.35 -9.59
C VAL A 99 16.75 4.83 -10.60
N GLY A 100 16.26 4.09 -11.58
CA GLY A 100 16.98 3.55 -12.72
C GLY A 100 16.27 3.92 -14.02
N ASP A 101 16.29 3.00 -14.98
CA ASP A 101 15.76 3.20 -16.33
C ASP A 101 14.81 2.04 -16.70
N PHE A 102 13.77 2.34 -17.48
CA PHE A 102 12.90 1.32 -18.06
C PHE A 102 13.61 0.44 -19.09
N GLU A 103 14.65 0.98 -19.75
CA GLU A 103 15.40 0.32 -20.83
C GLU A 103 16.71 -0.32 -20.35
N ALA A 104 16.93 -0.42 -19.04
CA ALA A 104 18.13 -1.06 -18.49
C ALA A 104 18.19 -2.56 -18.86
N ASP A 105 19.41 -3.04 -19.18
CA ASP A 105 19.66 -4.45 -19.53
C ASP A 105 19.48 -5.37 -18.31
N ASP A 106 18.46 -6.23 -18.36
CA ASP A 106 18.13 -7.14 -17.27
C ASP A 106 19.21 -8.21 -17.01
N VAL A 107 20.02 -8.57 -18.02
CA VAL A 107 21.14 -9.52 -17.84
C VAL A 107 22.23 -8.88 -16.99
N ASP A 108 22.64 -7.66 -17.34
CA ASP A 108 23.63 -6.88 -16.57
C ASP A 108 23.11 -6.56 -15.15
N LEU A 109 21.82 -6.23 -15.02
CA LEU A 109 21.21 -6.01 -13.70
C LEU A 109 21.23 -7.27 -12.84
N HIS A 110 20.92 -8.43 -13.43
CA HIS A 110 20.97 -9.71 -12.73
C HIS A 110 22.38 -10.03 -12.25
N GLU A 111 23.40 -9.87 -13.11
CA GLU A 111 24.81 -10.06 -12.74
C GLU A 111 25.25 -9.12 -11.60
N LYS A 112 24.69 -7.91 -11.55
CA LYS A 112 24.91 -6.94 -10.47
C LYS A 112 24.02 -7.15 -9.24
N GLY A 113 23.19 -8.19 -9.23
CA GLY A 113 22.29 -8.50 -8.13
C GLY A 113 21.21 -7.45 -7.90
N LYS A 114 20.62 -6.90 -8.97
CA LYS A 114 19.55 -5.90 -8.92
C LYS A 114 18.28 -6.43 -9.57
N ASN A 115 17.16 -6.28 -8.87
CA ASN A 115 15.81 -6.48 -9.38
C ASN A 115 15.26 -5.15 -9.89
N ARG A 116 14.55 -5.17 -11.03
CA ARG A 116 13.95 -3.99 -11.65
C ARG A 116 12.43 -4.02 -11.56
N VAL A 117 11.85 -2.89 -11.14
CA VAL A 117 10.41 -2.62 -11.11
C VAL A 117 10.16 -1.34 -11.91
N GLY A 118 9.91 -1.47 -13.22
CA GLY A 118 9.85 -0.33 -14.12
C GLY A 118 11.19 0.40 -14.21
N ASN A 119 11.24 1.63 -13.71
CA ASN A 119 12.48 2.42 -13.55
C ASN A 119 12.96 2.50 -12.08
N ILE A 120 12.60 1.53 -11.24
CA ILE A 120 13.09 1.44 -9.87
C ILE A 120 13.92 0.17 -9.72
N LEU A 121 15.07 0.29 -9.05
CA LEU A 121 16.01 -0.78 -8.80
C LEU A 121 16.06 -1.10 -7.30
N ILE A 122 15.98 -2.40 -6.99
CA ILE A 122 16.02 -2.96 -5.64
C ILE A 122 17.18 -3.96 -5.62
N ASN A 123 18.03 -3.92 -4.60
CA ASN A 123 19.11 -4.91 -4.50
C ASN A 123 18.53 -6.28 -4.11
N ASN A 124 19.01 -7.36 -4.71
CA ASN A 124 18.59 -8.73 -4.36
C ASN A 124 18.83 -9.03 -2.88
N GLU A 125 19.91 -8.49 -2.32
CA GLU A 125 20.25 -8.62 -0.90
C GLU A 125 19.14 -8.06 0.02
N SER A 126 18.41 -7.02 -0.42
CA SER A 126 17.29 -6.44 0.34
C SER A 126 16.19 -7.48 0.58
N TYR A 127 15.92 -8.36 -0.39
CA TYR A 127 14.98 -9.47 -0.22
C TYR A 127 15.54 -10.58 0.69
N GLY A 128 16.85 -10.84 0.63
CA GLY A 128 17.48 -11.79 1.56
C GLY A 128 17.42 -11.35 3.02
N LYS A 129 17.49 -10.04 3.29
CA LYS A 129 17.37 -9.47 4.63
C LYS A 129 15.97 -9.56 5.22
N ILE A 130 14.96 -9.78 4.38
CA ILE A 130 13.57 -9.82 4.83
C ILE A 130 13.30 -10.98 5.78
N GLU A 131 14.01 -12.11 5.64
CA GLU A 131 13.89 -13.25 6.54
C GLU A 131 14.23 -12.87 7.97
N ALA A 132 15.30 -12.08 8.16
CA ALA A 132 15.76 -11.63 9.46
C ALA A 132 14.71 -10.75 10.16
N VAL A 133 13.83 -10.09 9.39
CA VAL A 133 12.74 -9.26 9.89
C VAL A 133 11.48 -10.10 10.14
N PHE A 134 11.09 -10.96 9.19
CA PHE A 134 9.85 -11.73 9.30
C PHE A 134 9.92 -12.84 10.34
N LEU A 135 11.05 -13.55 10.46
CA LEU A 135 11.11 -14.70 11.34
C LEU A 135 10.86 -14.33 12.83
N PRO A 136 11.44 -13.25 13.39
CA PRO A 136 11.07 -12.76 14.72
C PRO A 136 9.59 -12.42 14.84
N ILE A 137 9.03 -11.69 13.87
CA ILE A 137 7.61 -11.30 13.86
C ILE A 137 6.71 -12.53 13.88
N LEU A 138 6.95 -13.51 13.00
CA LEU A 138 6.16 -14.74 12.92
C LEU A 138 6.24 -15.56 14.22
N ARG A 139 7.40 -15.57 14.89
CA ARG A 139 7.53 -16.21 16.22
C ARG A 139 6.68 -15.52 17.27
N GLU A 140 6.66 -14.19 17.31
CA GLU A 140 5.82 -13.45 18.28
C GLU A 140 4.32 -13.63 17.98
N LEU A 141 3.93 -13.63 16.71
CA LEU A 141 2.57 -13.95 16.29
C LEU A 141 2.16 -15.36 16.72
N TYR A 142 3.03 -16.35 16.49
CA TYR A 142 2.78 -17.75 16.84
C TYR A 142 2.62 -17.95 18.36
N LYS A 143 3.46 -17.28 19.17
CA LYS A 143 3.33 -17.29 20.64
C LYS A 143 1.97 -16.80 21.13
N LYS A 144 1.40 -15.80 20.45
CA LYS A 144 0.09 -15.25 20.78
C LYS A 144 -1.04 -16.21 20.39
N LYS A 145 -1.02 -16.74 19.16
CA LYS A 145 -1.97 -17.75 18.67
C LYS A 145 -1.48 -18.38 17.36
N PRO A 146 -1.93 -19.62 17.04
CA PRO A 146 -1.49 -20.30 15.83
C PRO A 146 -2.25 -19.85 14.57
N ARG A 147 -3.48 -19.32 14.67
CA ARG A 147 -4.33 -18.94 13.53
C ARG A 147 -4.62 -17.44 13.47
N TRP A 148 -4.34 -16.83 12.33
CA TRP A 148 -4.48 -15.39 12.10
C TRP A 148 -5.29 -15.11 10.83
N ALA A 149 -6.20 -14.13 10.89
CA ALA A 149 -6.67 -13.51 9.65
C ALA A 149 -5.55 -12.61 9.09
N VAL A 150 -5.51 -12.38 7.78
CA VAL A 150 -4.44 -11.58 7.15
C VAL A 150 -4.41 -10.17 7.74
N SER A 151 -5.55 -9.48 7.82
CA SER A 151 -5.63 -8.13 8.40
C SER A 151 -5.18 -8.05 9.86
N GLU A 152 -5.49 -9.08 10.67
CA GLU A 152 -5.04 -9.18 12.07
C GLU A 152 -3.50 -9.29 12.13
N MET A 153 -2.91 -10.13 11.29
CA MET A 153 -1.46 -10.29 11.20
C MET A 153 -0.78 -9.00 10.73
N LEU A 154 -1.32 -8.34 9.70
CA LEU A 154 -0.76 -7.09 9.16
C LEU A 154 -0.82 -5.95 10.17
N ARG A 155 -1.88 -5.90 10.99
CA ARG A 155 -1.96 -4.96 12.12
C ARG A 155 -0.84 -5.19 13.12
N GLU A 156 -0.63 -6.44 13.54
CA GLU A 156 0.42 -6.80 14.49
C GLU A 156 1.83 -6.48 13.95
N ILE A 157 2.04 -6.69 12.66
CA ILE A 157 3.26 -6.23 11.97
C ILE A 157 3.38 -4.71 12.07
N GLY A 158 2.32 -3.97 11.74
CA GLY A 158 2.33 -2.51 11.84
C GLY A 158 2.65 -1.99 13.24
N LEU A 159 2.23 -2.69 14.31
CA LEU A 159 2.53 -2.30 15.69
C LEU A 159 4.01 -2.41 16.07
N VAL A 160 4.81 -3.19 15.34
CA VAL A 160 6.26 -3.34 15.59
C VAL A 160 7.13 -2.47 14.68
N LEU A 161 6.56 -1.88 13.63
CA LEU A 161 7.27 -0.97 12.73
C LEU A 161 7.36 0.43 13.34
N ASP A 162 8.56 1.03 13.29
CA ASP A 162 8.81 2.41 13.72
C ASP A 162 9.26 3.27 12.53
N ASP A 163 8.29 3.61 11.67
CA ASP A 163 8.49 4.49 10.52
C ASP A 163 7.23 5.32 10.25
N GLU A 164 7.35 6.64 10.30
CA GLU A 164 6.22 7.56 10.06
C GLU A 164 5.69 7.53 8.62
N HIS A 165 6.47 6.99 7.69
CA HIS A 165 6.10 6.80 6.29
C HIS A 165 5.53 5.41 6.00
N SER A 166 5.53 4.49 6.98
CA SER A 166 4.94 3.15 6.80
C SER A 166 3.43 3.21 6.78
N ILE A 167 2.86 2.54 5.76
CA ILE A 167 1.42 2.35 5.63
C ILE A 167 0.92 1.43 6.75
N LEU A 168 1.60 0.32 7.02
CA LEU A 168 1.22 -0.62 8.07
C LEU A 168 1.32 -0.01 9.47
N ALA A 169 2.40 0.72 9.77
CA ALA A 169 2.57 1.40 11.06
C ALA A 169 1.47 2.44 11.27
N THR A 170 1.18 3.24 10.25
CA THR A 170 0.11 4.23 10.30
C THR A 170 -1.25 3.56 10.45
N ALA A 171 -1.55 2.54 9.64
CA ALA A 171 -2.82 1.83 9.69
C ALA A 171 -3.06 1.20 11.08
N ALA A 172 -2.05 0.55 11.66
CA ALA A 172 -2.13 0.00 13.02
C ALA A 172 -2.39 1.08 14.08
N LYS A 173 -1.70 2.22 14.00
CA LYS A 173 -1.86 3.35 14.92
C LYS A 173 -3.26 3.99 14.87
N TYR A 174 -3.84 4.10 13.68
CA TYR A 174 -5.17 4.71 13.47
C TYR A 174 -6.30 3.69 13.39
N ASN A 175 -6.04 2.42 13.72
CA ASN A 175 -7.04 1.34 13.71
C ASN A 175 -7.72 1.13 12.33
N ILE A 176 -6.96 1.30 11.25
CA ILE A 176 -7.42 1.13 9.86
C ILE A 176 -7.07 -0.31 9.42
N PRO A 177 -8.05 -1.13 9.04
CA PRO A 177 -7.77 -2.48 8.55
C PRO A 177 -7.10 -2.46 7.18
N VAL A 178 -6.10 -3.32 7.02
CA VAL A 178 -5.38 -3.55 5.76
C VAL A 178 -5.68 -4.97 5.29
N PHE A 179 -6.23 -5.12 4.09
CA PHE A 179 -6.57 -6.40 3.50
C PHE A 179 -5.63 -6.73 2.34
N CYS A 180 -5.23 -8.01 2.27
CA CYS A 180 -4.46 -8.56 1.17
C CYS A 180 -4.89 -10.00 0.88
N PRO A 181 -5.84 -10.21 -0.06
CA PRO A 181 -6.37 -11.55 -0.34
C PRO A 181 -5.30 -12.55 -0.80
N ALA A 182 -4.33 -12.09 -1.60
CA ALA A 182 -3.23 -12.90 -2.11
C ALA A 182 -1.93 -12.69 -1.31
N ILE A 183 -1.98 -12.91 0.01
CA ILE A 183 -0.84 -12.69 0.92
C ILE A 183 0.37 -13.60 0.62
N THR A 184 0.17 -14.69 -0.14
CA THR A 184 1.22 -15.66 -0.45
C THR A 184 1.99 -15.37 -1.74
N ASP A 185 1.61 -14.34 -2.49
CA ASP A 185 2.12 -14.05 -3.85
C ASP A 185 3.41 -13.21 -3.85
N SER A 186 4.36 -13.53 -2.95
CA SER A 186 5.72 -12.93 -2.95
C SER A 186 6.69 -13.71 -2.05
N ALA A 187 7.90 -13.18 -1.83
CA ALA A 187 8.84 -13.73 -0.85
C ALA A 187 8.26 -13.74 0.58
N PHE A 188 7.34 -12.82 0.88
CA PHE A 188 6.54 -12.86 2.12
C PHE A 188 5.82 -14.20 2.25
N GLY A 189 5.12 -14.62 1.20
CA GLY A 189 4.42 -15.91 1.13
C GLY A 189 5.34 -17.11 1.28
N PHE A 190 6.54 -17.03 0.69
CA PHE A 190 7.55 -18.08 0.85
C PHE A 190 7.99 -18.22 2.31
N HIS A 191 8.19 -17.13 3.04
CA HIS A 191 8.52 -17.17 4.47
C HIS A 191 7.37 -17.69 5.33
N LEU A 192 6.11 -17.35 5.00
CA LEU A 192 4.94 -17.96 5.64
C LEU A 192 4.94 -19.49 5.46
N TYR A 193 5.18 -19.97 4.23
CA TYR A 193 5.27 -21.40 3.93
C TYR A 193 6.38 -22.09 4.74
N LEU A 194 7.60 -21.53 4.74
CA LEU A 194 8.72 -22.07 5.51
C LEU A 194 8.44 -22.11 7.01
N PHE A 195 7.75 -21.10 7.54
CA PHE A 195 7.38 -21.05 8.95
C PHE A 195 6.33 -22.12 9.29
N GLN A 196 5.29 -22.26 8.47
CA GLN A 196 4.25 -23.29 8.63
C GLN A 196 4.82 -24.71 8.49
N ARG A 197 5.83 -24.92 7.64
CA ARG A 197 6.54 -26.21 7.56
C ARG A 197 7.17 -26.64 8.88
N LYS A 198 7.57 -25.69 9.73
CA LYS A 198 8.14 -25.93 11.06
C LYS A 198 7.07 -25.92 12.17
N HIS A 199 5.93 -25.28 11.93
CA HIS A 199 4.80 -25.16 12.84
C HIS A 199 3.51 -25.49 12.09
N PRO A 200 3.15 -26.78 11.95
CA PRO A 200 2.02 -27.20 11.10
C PRO A 200 0.66 -26.61 11.50
N ASP A 201 0.52 -26.18 12.74
CA ASP A 201 -0.67 -25.52 13.29
C ASP A 201 -0.72 -24.01 13.00
N PHE A 202 0.39 -23.39 12.56
CA PHE A 202 0.41 -21.99 12.14
C PHE A 202 -0.36 -21.81 10.82
N VAL A 203 -1.43 -21.01 10.86
CA VAL A 203 -2.35 -20.82 9.72
C VAL A 203 -2.63 -19.34 9.51
N ILE A 204 -2.42 -18.88 8.28
CA ILE A 204 -2.93 -17.60 7.79
C ILE A 204 -4.25 -17.87 7.03
N ASP A 205 -5.34 -17.37 7.59
CA ASP A 205 -6.70 -17.69 7.19
C ASP A 205 -7.31 -16.57 6.31
N VAL A 206 -7.19 -16.75 5.00
CA VAL A 206 -7.74 -15.82 4.00
C VAL A 206 -9.28 -15.83 3.96
N VAL A 207 -9.94 -16.93 4.36
CA VAL A 207 -11.41 -17.04 4.37
C VAL A 207 -11.98 -16.27 5.54
N LYS A 208 -11.36 -16.38 6.73
CA LYS A 208 -11.70 -15.53 7.87
C LYS A 208 -11.50 -14.05 7.53
N ASP A 209 -10.41 -13.73 6.85
CA ASP A 209 -10.13 -12.33 6.46
C ASP A 209 -11.13 -11.79 5.43
N PHE A 210 -11.62 -12.65 4.53
CA PHE A 210 -12.73 -12.31 3.65
C PHE A 210 -14.02 -11.98 4.44
N GLY A 211 -14.28 -12.67 5.56
CA GLY A 211 -15.34 -12.28 6.49
C GLY A 211 -15.11 -10.87 7.06
N ASN A 212 -13.90 -10.57 7.53
CA ASN A 212 -13.55 -9.28 8.11
C ASN A 212 -13.76 -8.10 7.13
N ILE A 213 -13.41 -8.26 5.85
CA ILE A 213 -13.64 -7.18 4.87
C ILE A 213 -15.13 -6.97 4.59
N LEU A 214 -15.97 -8.01 4.61
CA LEU A 214 -17.43 -7.86 4.46
C LEU A 214 -18.03 -7.05 5.62
N PHE A 215 -17.61 -7.30 6.86
CA PHE A 215 -18.04 -6.50 8.01
C PHE A 215 -17.56 -5.05 7.91
N SER A 216 -16.40 -4.82 7.27
CA SER A 216 -15.88 -3.49 7.02
C SER A 216 -16.71 -2.66 6.03
N VAL A 217 -17.64 -3.27 5.28
CA VAL A 217 -18.56 -2.52 4.39
C VAL A 217 -19.72 -1.88 5.15
N SER A 218 -20.08 -2.43 6.31
CA SER A 218 -21.16 -1.87 7.13
C SER A 218 -20.73 -0.57 7.81
N TYR A 219 -21.72 0.30 8.07
CA TYR A 219 -21.57 1.50 8.90
C TYR A 219 -21.84 1.22 10.38
N ASP A 220 -22.20 -0.02 10.71
CA ASP A 220 -22.44 -0.45 12.08
C ASP A 220 -21.09 -0.73 12.76
N ASP A 221 -20.80 0.00 13.83
CA ASP A 221 -19.61 -0.18 14.68
C ASP A 221 -19.70 -1.44 15.56
#